data_AF-A0AAU2WES2-F1
#
_entry.id   AF-A0AAU2WES2-F1
#
_cell.length_a   1.000
_cell.length_b   1.000
_cell.length_c   1.000
_cell.angle_alpha   90.00
_cell.angle_beta   90.00
_cell.angle_gamma   90.00
#
_symmetry.space_group_name_H-M   'P 1'
#
loop_
_entity.id
_entity.type
_entity.pdbx_description
1 polymer ?
#
loop_
_entity_poly.entity_id
_entity_poly.type
_entity_poly.pdbx_seq_one_letter_code
_entity_poly.pdbx_strand_id
1 'polypeptide(L)'
;MTANRTGFEPVFCTIVPPHILDKAARSGDPALSAPARRTLERDALERTRRRLTTVIGAPSVAAPADAVEHKPHRTVFDAGHRTELPGTKVRGEGDEPGKDATVNRAYAGLGATFELYLEKFARDSIDGSGLPLTASVHFDNEYNNAFWNGEQMVFGDGDGEIFLDFTIAVDVIGHELTHGVTQYTANLTYFGQPGALNESVSDVFGSLIKQYSLGQSAADADWLIGAGLLAPRVTGKALRSMKAPGTAYDDDVLGKDPQPADMDHFVRTSSDNGGVHINSGIPNHAFYLLAVALGGNAWERAGQIWYDVLTGGELAQDASFADFAKLTVKAARTRFKDGEELESVQKAWSQVGVPTE
;
A
#
# COMPACT_ATOMS: atom_id res chain seq x y z
N MET A 1 19.65 0.28 23.64
CA MET A 1 20.77 0.97 22.99
C MET A 1 20.46 1.04 21.51
N THR A 2 20.01 2.20 21.04
CA THR A 2 19.62 2.43 19.65
C THR A 2 20.88 2.54 18.80
N ALA A 3 21.14 1.51 17.99
CA ALA A 3 22.14 1.61 16.94
C ALA A 3 21.69 2.69 15.95
N ASN A 4 22.49 3.74 15.80
CA ASN A 4 22.42 4.64 14.65
C ASN A 4 22.58 3.78 13.39
N ARG A 5 21.46 3.41 12.74
CA ARG A 5 21.48 2.83 11.41
C ARG A 5 21.73 3.97 10.41
N THR A 6 23.00 4.18 10.06
CA THR A 6 23.36 4.85 8.82
C THR A 6 22.80 4.03 7.66
N GLY A 7 21.88 4.58 6.86
CA GLY A 7 21.26 3.88 5.71
C GLY A 7 19.73 3.71 5.74
N PHE A 8 19.00 4.49 6.53
CA PHE A 8 17.54 4.52 6.49
C PHE A 8 17.05 5.51 5.43
N GLU A 9 16.47 5.00 4.34
CA GLU A 9 15.79 5.81 3.31
C GLU A 9 14.28 5.81 3.55
N PRO A 10 13.67 6.94 3.94
CA PRO A 10 12.24 7.04 4.08
C PRO A 10 11.59 7.18 2.73
N VAL A 11 10.54 6.41 2.55
CA VAL A 11 9.67 6.48 1.40
C VAL A 11 8.51 7.40 1.73
N PHE A 12 8.20 8.30 0.81
CA PHE A 12 6.88 8.91 0.73
C PHE A 12 6.23 8.33 -0.52
N CYS A 13 5.24 7.47 -0.30
CA CYS A 13 4.40 6.91 -1.36
C CYS A 13 3.03 7.58 -1.29
N THR A 14 2.32 7.57 -2.41
CA THR A 14 0.93 7.97 -2.50
C THR A 14 0.17 6.95 -3.34
N ILE A 15 -1.03 6.55 -2.94
CA ILE A 15 -1.79 5.50 -3.64
C ILE A 15 -2.05 5.80 -5.12
N VAL A 16 -2.30 7.07 -5.47
CA VAL A 16 -2.54 7.50 -6.85
C VAL A 16 -1.20 7.67 -7.56
N PRO A 17 -0.92 6.86 -8.61
CA PRO A 17 0.32 7.01 -9.36
C PRO A 17 0.42 8.38 -10.04
N PRO A 18 1.61 9.00 -10.10
CA PRO A 18 1.80 10.33 -10.67
C PRO A 18 1.30 10.47 -12.12
N HIS A 19 1.39 9.41 -12.94
CA HIS A 19 0.97 9.47 -14.35
C HIS A 19 -0.53 9.71 -14.52
N ILE A 20 -1.36 9.29 -13.55
CA ILE A 20 -2.81 9.54 -13.59
C ILE A 20 -3.08 11.04 -13.37
N LEU A 21 -2.49 11.61 -12.32
CA LEU A 21 -2.63 13.03 -12.01
C LEU A 21 -2.01 13.90 -13.10
N ASP A 22 -0.86 13.52 -13.67
CA ASP A 22 -0.23 14.22 -14.79
C ASP A 22 -1.12 14.30 -16.02
N LYS A 23 -1.87 13.23 -16.31
CA LYS A 23 -2.82 13.22 -17.42
C LYS A 23 -4.03 14.09 -17.12
N ALA A 24 -4.64 13.95 -15.94
CA ALA A 24 -5.77 14.78 -15.51
C ALA A 24 -5.41 16.27 -15.50
N ALA A 25 -4.20 16.63 -15.04
CA ALA A 25 -3.67 17.98 -15.02
C ALA A 25 -3.53 18.64 -16.40
N ARG A 26 -3.51 17.85 -17.50
CA ARG A 26 -3.46 18.33 -18.88
C ARG A 26 -4.84 18.45 -19.53
N SER A 27 -5.90 18.04 -18.83
CA SER A 27 -7.27 18.14 -19.33
C SER A 27 -7.63 19.59 -19.67
N GLY A 28 -8.43 19.75 -20.74
CA GLY A 28 -9.07 21.03 -21.06
C GLY A 28 -10.23 21.39 -20.12
N ASP A 29 -10.70 20.43 -19.32
CA ASP A 29 -11.73 20.62 -18.30
C ASP A 29 -11.09 21.12 -16.99
N PRO A 30 -11.42 22.34 -16.52
CA PRO A 30 -10.90 22.86 -15.25
C PRO A 30 -11.32 22.05 -14.03
N ALA A 31 -12.49 21.38 -14.05
CA ALA A 31 -12.96 20.55 -12.95
C ALA A 31 -12.04 19.34 -12.72
N LEU A 32 -11.39 18.86 -13.78
CA LEU A 32 -10.42 17.75 -13.71
C LEU A 32 -8.99 18.25 -13.48
N SER A 33 -8.59 19.29 -14.22
CA SER A 33 -7.20 19.74 -14.23
C SER A 33 -6.80 20.53 -12.99
N ALA A 34 -7.71 21.30 -12.38
CA ALA A 34 -7.36 22.11 -11.21
C ALA A 34 -7.10 21.27 -9.95
N PRO A 35 -7.97 20.31 -9.54
CA PRO A 35 -7.69 19.45 -8.39
C PRO A 35 -6.45 18.59 -8.59
N ALA A 36 -6.24 18.05 -9.80
CA ALA A 36 -5.05 17.25 -10.12
C ALA A 36 -3.74 18.05 -9.97
N ARG A 37 -3.70 19.30 -10.45
CA ARG A 37 -2.52 20.17 -10.28
C ARG A 37 -2.24 20.51 -8.82
N ARG A 38 -3.29 20.85 -8.04
CA ARG A 38 -3.15 21.11 -6.60
C ARG A 38 -2.64 19.89 -5.84
N THR A 39 -3.17 18.72 -6.18
CA THR A 39 -2.73 17.43 -5.61
C THR A 39 -1.25 17.17 -5.94
N LEU A 40 -0.82 17.32 -7.19
CA LEU A 40 0.59 17.17 -7.58
C LEU A 40 1.54 18.11 -6.83
N GLU A 41 1.17 19.38 -6.69
CA GLU A 41 1.95 20.36 -5.93
C GLU A 41 2.03 19.98 -4.45
N ARG A 42 0.92 19.52 -3.88
CA ARG A 42 0.85 19.05 -2.50
C ARG A 42 1.72 17.82 -2.27
N ASP A 43 1.64 16.82 -3.15
CA ASP A 43 2.45 15.61 -3.08
C ASP A 43 3.95 15.91 -3.16
N ALA A 44 4.34 16.90 -3.97
CA ALA A 44 5.73 17.35 -4.04
C ALA A 44 6.21 18.01 -2.75
N LEU A 45 5.34 18.78 -2.08
CA LEU A 45 5.63 19.39 -0.79
C LEU A 45 5.77 18.33 0.30
N GLU A 46 4.84 17.37 0.38
CA GLU A 46 4.87 16.32 1.40
C GLU A 46 6.06 15.35 1.22
N ARG A 47 6.42 15.00 -0.03
CA ARG A 47 7.68 14.30 -0.33
C ARG A 47 8.90 15.04 0.23
N THR A 48 8.92 16.35 0.06
CA THR A 48 10.02 17.20 0.57
C THR A 48 10.04 17.21 2.09
N ARG A 49 8.88 17.37 2.74
CA ARG A 49 8.73 17.35 4.20
C ARG A 49 9.20 16.02 4.79
N ARG A 50 8.80 14.89 4.20
CA ARG A 50 9.26 13.56 4.64
C ARG A 50 10.78 13.43 4.66
N ARG A 51 11.42 13.95 3.60
CA ARG A 51 12.88 13.95 3.48
C ARG A 51 13.53 14.79 4.58
N LEU A 52 12.96 15.95 4.92
CA LEU A 52 13.46 16.83 5.99
C LEU A 52 13.31 16.21 7.39
N THR A 53 12.12 15.68 7.72
CA THR A 53 11.85 15.03 9.03
C THR A 53 12.88 13.95 9.34
N THR A 54 13.33 13.25 8.31
CA THR A 54 14.34 12.20 8.41
C THR A 54 15.75 12.74 8.65
N VAL A 55 16.15 13.76 7.88
CA VAL A 55 17.46 14.42 8.08
C VAL A 55 17.57 14.99 9.49
N ILE A 56 16.46 15.47 10.05
CA ILE A 56 16.39 16.06 11.39
C ILE A 56 16.30 14.97 12.48
N GLY A 57 15.96 13.72 12.13
CA GLY A 57 15.87 12.60 13.06
C GLY A 57 14.67 12.71 14.01
N ALA A 58 13.51 13.13 13.51
CA ALA A 58 12.32 13.23 14.35
C ALA A 58 11.97 11.87 14.99
N PRO A 59 11.68 11.83 16.30
CA PRO A 59 11.36 10.59 16.99
C PRO A 59 10.04 10.01 16.50
N SER A 60 9.93 8.68 16.41
CA SER A 60 8.64 8.04 16.16
C SER A 60 7.69 8.30 17.33
N VAL A 61 6.40 8.41 17.03
CA VAL A 61 5.36 8.56 18.06
C VAL A 61 5.34 7.28 18.91
N ALA A 62 5.72 7.40 20.18
CA ALA A 62 5.65 6.28 21.11
C ALA A 62 4.19 5.99 21.50
N ALA A 63 3.89 4.73 21.81
CA ALA A 63 2.61 4.37 22.40
C ALA A 63 2.37 5.10 23.74
N PRO A 64 1.12 5.43 24.09
CA PRO A 64 0.77 5.91 25.42
C PRO A 64 1.30 4.97 26.51
N ALA A 65 1.69 5.51 27.67
CA ALA A 65 2.29 4.71 28.75
C ALA A 65 1.32 3.66 29.35
N ASP A 66 0.02 3.86 29.15
CA ASP A 66 -1.09 2.99 29.56
C ASP A 66 -1.64 2.13 28.40
N ALA A 67 -0.94 2.10 27.25
CA ALA A 67 -1.29 1.26 26.12
C ALA A 67 -1.31 -0.22 26.52
N VAL A 68 -2.44 -0.89 26.28
CA VAL A 68 -2.55 -2.34 26.43
C VAL A 68 -1.78 -3.02 25.29
N GLU A 69 -0.89 -3.94 25.64
CA GLU A 69 -0.12 -4.75 24.70
C GLU A 69 -1.04 -5.58 23.79
N HIS A 70 -0.68 -5.72 22.51
CA HIS A 70 -1.45 -6.47 21.51
C HIS A 70 -2.90 -5.97 21.34
N LYS A 71 -3.13 -4.68 21.57
CA LYS A 71 -4.38 -3.99 21.25
C LYS A 71 -4.08 -2.77 20.39
N PRO A 72 -4.96 -2.46 19.42
CA PRO A 72 -4.78 -1.28 18.59
C PRO A 72 -4.94 -0.01 19.46
N HIS A 73 -4.18 1.02 19.12
CA HIS A 73 -4.33 2.37 19.68
C HIS A 73 -4.61 3.33 18.53
N ARG A 74 -5.89 3.43 18.13
CA ARG A 74 -6.30 4.24 16.98
C ARG A 74 -6.71 5.64 17.40
N THR A 75 -6.29 6.64 16.62
CA THR A 75 -6.84 7.99 16.72
C THR A 75 -7.07 8.57 15.33
N VAL A 76 -8.30 9.00 15.07
CA VAL A 76 -8.69 9.70 13.84
C VAL A 76 -8.91 11.17 14.13
N PHE A 77 -8.32 12.00 13.29
CA PHE A 77 -8.40 13.45 13.29
C PHE A 77 -9.08 13.95 12.02
N ASP A 78 -9.68 15.13 12.11
CA ASP A 78 -10.26 15.88 11.01
C ASP A 78 -9.38 17.12 10.73
N ALA A 79 -8.79 17.18 9.52
CA ALA A 79 -7.99 18.30 9.08
C ALA A 79 -8.85 19.53 8.70
N GLY A 80 -10.16 19.34 8.49
CA GLY A 80 -11.13 20.39 8.21
C GLY A 80 -10.90 21.07 6.86
N HIS A 81 -10.52 20.29 5.85
CA HIS A 81 -10.11 20.74 4.51
C HIS A 81 -8.95 21.73 4.52
N ARG A 82 -8.11 21.65 5.55
CA ARG A 82 -6.82 22.35 5.64
C ARG A 82 -5.68 21.34 5.52
N THR A 83 -4.45 21.86 5.61
CA THR A 83 -3.24 21.03 5.39
C THR A 83 -2.33 20.93 6.60
N GLU A 84 -2.76 21.49 7.74
CA GLU A 84 -2.12 21.28 9.03
C GLU A 84 -2.53 19.92 9.61
N LEU A 85 -1.54 19.09 9.89
CA LEU A 85 -1.72 17.75 10.49
C LEU A 85 -1.34 17.77 11.99
N PRO A 86 -1.95 16.91 12.82
CA PRO A 86 -3.02 15.96 12.48
C PRO A 86 -4.41 16.60 12.39
N GLY A 87 -4.59 17.86 12.81
CA GLY A 87 -5.90 18.51 12.87
C GLY A 87 -6.61 18.28 14.20
N THR A 88 -7.95 18.19 14.19
CA THR A 88 -8.76 18.07 15.42
C THR A 88 -9.13 16.62 15.68
N LYS A 89 -8.88 16.10 16.89
CA LYS A 89 -9.28 14.73 17.25
C LYS A 89 -10.80 14.59 17.15
N VAL A 90 -11.27 13.60 16.39
CA VAL A 90 -12.70 13.31 16.21
C VAL A 90 -13.09 11.92 16.66
N ARG A 91 -12.15 10.97 16.74
CA ARG A 91 -12.40 9.62 17.26
C ARG A 91 -11.13 8.99 17.84
N GLY A 92 -11.22 8.37 19.00
CA GLY A 92 -10.14 7.61 19.64
C GLY A 92 -10.47 6.13 19.82
N GLU A 93 -9.52 5.38 20.38
CA GLU A 93 -9.68 3.96 20.69
C GLU A 93 -10.86 3.73 21.66
N GLY A 94 -11.77 2.82 21.29
CA GLY A 94 -12.96 2.52 22.10
C GLY A 94 -14.12 3.51 21.95
N ASP A 95 -13.95 4.62 21.23
CA ASP A 95 -15.04 5.57 20.99
C ASP A 95 -16.09 4.98 20.01
N GLU A 96 -17.36 5.15 20.37
CA GLU A 96 -18.50 4.80 19.51
C GLU A 96 -18.47 5.54 18.16
N PRO A 97 -18.98 4.95 17.07
CA PRO A 97 -18.97 5.57 15.76
C PRO A 97 -19.81 6.86 15.72
N GLY A 98 -19.25 7.89 15.08
CA GLY A 98 -19.91 9.17 14.84
C GLY A 98 -20.80 9.16 13.59
N LYS A 99 -21.30 10.34 13.20
CA LYS A 99 -22.09 10.50 11.97
C LYS A 99 -21.25 10.54 10.69
N ASP A 100 -19.97 10.88 10.82
CA ASP A 100 -19.07 11.01 9.69
C ASP A 100 -18.62 9.63 9.18
N ALA A 101 -19.00 9.31 7.95
CA ALA A 101 -18.69 8.02 7.35
C ALA A 101 -17.20 7.87 7.01
N THR A 102 -16.51 8.95 6.66
CA THR A 102 -15.08 8.98 6.34
C THR A 102 -14.26 8.65 7.59
N VAL A 103 -14.59 9.30 8.71
CA VAL A 103 -13.98 9.00 10.03
C VAL A 103 -14.20 7.53 10.42
N ASN A 104 -15.42 7.03 10.23
CA ASN A 104 -15.76 5.65 10.59
C ASN A 104 -15.04 4.62 9.72
N ARG A 105 -14.92 4.86 8.41
CA ARG A 105 -14.18 4.00 7.48
C ARG A 105 -12.69 3.99 7.78
N ALA A 106 -12.08 5.16 7.99
CA ALA A 106 -10.68 5.26 8.40
C ALA A 106 -10.42 4.47 9.68
N TYR A 107 -11.24 4.68 10.73
CA TYR A 107 -11.11 3.96 12.01
C TYR A 107 -11.22 2.43 11.85
N ALA A 108 -12.16 1.97 11.03
CA ALA A 108 -12.34 0.55 10.74
C ALA A 108 -11.16 -0.04 9.95
N GLY A 109 -10.65 0.66 8.92
CA GLY A 109 -9.53 0.20 8.11
C GLY A 109 -8.20 0.12 8.88
N LEU A 110 -7.95 1.08 9.78
CA LEU A 110 -6.83 1.00 10.73
C LEU A 110 -6.93 -0.27 11.60
N GLY A 111 -8.14 -0.57 12.08
CA GLY A 111 -8.42 -1.76 12.90
C GLY A 111 -8.18 -3.06 12.13
N ALA A 112 -8.77 -3.19 10.95
CA ALA A 112 -8.63 -4.37 10.11
C ALA A 112 -7.16 -4.65 9.74
N THR A 113 -6.38 -3.60 9.49
CA THR A 113 -4.95 -3.72 9.23
C THR A 113 -4.20 -4.26 10.45
N PHE A 114 -4.44 -3.68 11.63
CA PHE A 114 -3.84 -4.15 12.88
C PHE A 114 -4.20 -5.61 13.16
N GLU A 115 -5.47 -5.96 13.03
CA GLU A 115 -6.00 -7.31 13.31
C GLU A 115 -5.37 -8.36 12.40
N LEU A 116 -5.27 -8.11 11.08
CA LEU A 116 -4.59 -9.06 10.19
C LEU A 116 -3.12 -9.27 10.60
N TYR A 117 -2.37 -8.19 10.79
CA TYR A 117 -0.95 -8.26 11.16
C TYR A 117 -0.73 -8.98 12.49
N LEU A 118 -1.55 -8.67 13.50
CA LEU A 118 -1.44 -9.31 14.80
C LEU A 118 -1.86 -10.79 14.73
N GLU A 119 -3.06 -11.07 14.23
CA GLU A 119 -3.63 -12.43 14.33
C GLU A 119 -3.01 -13.42 13.35
N LYS A 120 -2.63 -12.98 12.15
CA LYS A 120 -2.13 -13.88 11.10
C LYS A 120 -0.61 -13.86 10.98
N PHE A 121 0.03 -12.77 11.39
CA PHE A 121 1.48 -12.61 11.24
C PHE A 121 2.22 -12.39 12.57
N ALA A 122 1.51 -12.44 13.71
CA ALA A 122 2.06 -12.21 15.04
C ALA A 122 2.85 -10.90 15.15
N ARG A 123 2.45 -9.88 14.39
CA ARG A 123 3.09 -8.57 14.35
C ARG A 123 2.28 -7.55 15.13
N ASP A 124 2.86 -6.98 16.17
CA ASP A 124 2.22 -5.92 16.93
C ASP A 124 2.37 -4.56 16.23
N SER A 125 1.35 -4.17 15.46
CA SER A 125 1.30 -2.94 14.67
C SER A 125 2.39 -2.80 13.58
N ILE A 126 2.55 -1.58 13.06
CA ILE A 126 3.36 -1.26 11.88
C ILE A 126 4.86 -1.45 12.12
N ASP A 127 5.37 -1.15 13.32
CA ASP A 127 6.78 -1.31 13.69
C ASP A 127 7.09 -2.66 14.37
N GLY A 128 6.07 -3.47 14.66
CA GLY A 128 6.19 -4.70 15.43
C GLY A 128 6.36 -4.48 16.93
N SER A 129 6.14 -3.26 17.42
CA SER A 129 6.26 -2.85 18.83
C SER A 129 5.07 -2.00 19.31
N GLY A 130 3.91 -2.13 18.66
CA GLY A 130 2.67 -1.49 19.10
C GLY A 130 2.55 -0.01 18.73
N LEU A 131 3.17 0.43 17.61
CA LEU A 131 3.01 1.80 17.11
C LEU A 131 1.54 2.25 17.08
N PRO A 132 1.17 3.41 17.66
CA PRO A 132 -0.18 3.96 17.54
C PRO A 132 -0.58 4.20 16.08
N LEU A 133 -1.84 3.92 15.76
CA LEU A 133 -2.38 4.12 14.42
C LEU A 133 -3.12 5.46 14.36
N THR A 134 -2.43 6.47 13.85
CA THR A 134 -3.02 7.81 13.67
C THR A 134 -3.43 8.01 12.22
N ALA A 135 -4.61 8.61 12.01
CA ALA A 135 -5.09 9.02 10.71
C ALA A 135 -5.68 10.44 10.74
N SER A 136 -5.50 11.18 9.66
CA SER A 136 -6.18 12.45 9.39
C SER A 136 -7.05 12.32 8.14
N VAL A 137 -8.34 12.66 8.26
CA VAL A 137 -9.30 12.71 7.15
C VAL A 137 -9.61 14.16 6.76
N HIS A 138 -10.30 14.35 5.64
CA HIS A 138 -10.65 15.65 5.08
C HIS A 138 -9.43 16.55 4.87
N PHE A 139 -8.35 15.97 4.36
CA PHE A 139 -7.10 16.68 4.11
C PHE A 139 -7.17 17.47 2.79
N ASP A 140 -6.90 18.78 2.89
CA ASP A 140 -6.97 19.73 1.77
C ASP A 140 -8.36 19.72 1.05
N ASN A 141 -8.52 20.47 -0.04
CA ASN A 141 -9.78 20.55 -0.78
C ASN A 141 -9.67 19.78 -2.10
N GLU A 142 -10.57 18.82 -2.30
CA GLU A 142 -10.61 17.95 -3.50
C GLU A 142 -9.25 17.25 -3.72
N TYR A 143 -8.64 16.79 -2.62
CA TYR A 143 -7.34 16.16 -2.67
C TYR A 143 -7.47 14.74 -3.20
N ASN A 144 -6.84 14.50 -4.34
CA ASN A 144 -6.94 13.26 -5.10
C ASN A 144 -5.86 12.26 -4.70
N ASN A 145 -5.65 12.06 -3.38
CA ASN A 145 -4.69 11.08 -2.90
C ASN A 145 -4.92 10.64 -1.45
N ALA A 146 -4.19 9.60 -1.06
CA ALA A 146 -3.94 9.20 0.31
C ALA A 146 -2.49 8.76 0.47
N PHE A 147 -1.92 8.91 1.66
CA PHE A 147 -0.52 8.56 1.90
C PHE A 147 -0.20 8.24 3.37
N TRP A 148 0.81 7.40 3.57
CA TRP A 148 1.56 7.31 4.83
C TRP A 148 2.71 8.33 4.85
N ASN A 149 2.66 9.27 5.78
CA ASN A 149 3.68 10.32 5.89
C ASN A 149 4.88 9.94 6.77
N GLY A 150 4.91 8.68 7.26
CA GLY A 150 5.92 8.21 8.20
C GLY A 150 5.53 8.17 9.65
N GLU A 151 4.47 8.87 10.02
CA GLU A 151 3.96 8.96 11.40
C GLU A 151 2.46 8.68 11.45
N GLN A 152 1.71 9.07 10.42
CA GLN A 152 0.26 8.90 10.33
C GLN A 152 -0.21 8.71 8.88
N MET A 153 -1.42 8.17 8.78
CA MET A 153 -2.20 8.12 7.56
C MET A 153 -2.88 9.46 7.27
N VAL A 154 -2.95 9.84 6.00
CA VAL A 154 -3.64 11.06 5.56
C VAL A 154 -4.53 10.72 4.36
N PHE A 155 -5.80 11.14 4.40
CA PHE A 155 -6.79 10.84 3.37
C PHE A 155 -7.43 12.12 2.82
N GLY A 156 -7.43 12.24 1.50
CA GLY A 156 -8.27 13.19 0.79
C GLY A 156 -9.68 12.67 0.53
N ASP A 157 -10.59 13.60 0.26
CA ASP A 157 -11.99 13.29 -0.05
C ASP A 157 -12.22 12.98 -1.55
N GLY A 158 -11.20 13.18 -2.38
CA GLY A 158 -11.34 13.16 -3.84
C GLY A 158 -12.07 14.39 -4.38
N ASP A 159 -12.06 14.55 -5.69
CA ASP A 159 -12.74 15.65 -6.40
C ASP A 159 -14.20 15.34 -6.77
N GLY A 160 -14.67 14.12 -6.54
CA GLY A 160 -16.00 13.66 -6.92
C GLY A 160 -16.18 13.45 -8.44
N GLU A 161 -15.16 13.77 -9.22
CA GLU A 161 -15.16 13.70 -10.68
C GLU A 161 -14.32 12.51 -11.15
N ILE A 162 -13.08 12.37 -10.69
CA ILE A 162 -12.21 11.23 -10.95
C ILE A 162 -12.23 10.27 -9.77
N PHE A 163 -12.04 10.81 -8.58
CA PHE A 163 -11.89 10.03 -7.36
C PHE A 163 -12.97 10.40 -6.36
N LEU A 164 -13.47 9.38 -5.69
CA LEU A 164 -14.27 9.51 -4.49
C LEU A 164 -13.36 9.52 -3.25
N ASP A 165 -13.97 9.49 -2.07
CA ASP A 165 -13.28 9.46 -0.79
C ASP A 165 -12.32 8.26 -0.67
N PHE A 166 -11.05 8.55 -0.36
CA PHE A 166 -9.97 7.58 -0.30
C PHE A 166 -10.07 6.60 0.88
N THR A 167 -11.01 6.79 1.79
CA THR A 167 -11.35 5.83 2.86
C THR A 167 -12.33 4.75 2.41
N ILE A 168 -12.94 4.85 1.22
CA ILE A 168 -13.91 3.86 0.70
C ILE A 168 -13.28 2.47 0.54
N ALA A 169 -12.05 2.42 0.02
CA ALA A 169 -11.34 1.19 -0.29
C ALA A 169 -10.42 0.80 0.88
N VAL A 170 -10.78 -0.22 1.65
CA VAL A 170 -9.99 -0.68 2.82
C VAL A 170 -8.59 -1.15 2.43
N ASP A 171 -8.44 -1.69 1.22
CA ASP A 171 -7.18 -2.08 0.62
C ASP A 171 -6.24 -0.89 0.35
N VAL A 172 -6.78 0.32 0.12
CA VAL A 172 -5.98 1.56 0.04
C VAL A 172 -5.42 1.91 1.42
N ILE A 173 -6.25 1.83 2.47
CA ILE A 173 -5.79 2.07 3.85
C ILE A 173 -4.70 1.05 4.23
N GLY A 174 -4.93 -0.23 3.91
CA GLY A 174 -3.98 -1.31 4.16
C GLY A 174 -2.66 -1.13 3.39
N HIS A 175 -2.74 -0.78 2.11
CA HIS A 175 -1.57 -0.51 1.26
C HIS A 175 -0.65 0.55 1.88
N GLU A 176 -1.22 1.69 2.28
CA GLU A 176 -0.43 2.78 2.83
C GLU A 176 0.21 2.43 4.18
N LEU A 177 -0.52 1.74 5.05
CA LEU A 177 0.04 1.24 6.31
C LEU A 177 1.14 0.18 6.09
N THR A 178 1.02 -0.64 5.04
CA THR A 178 2.05 -1.62 4.68
C THR A 178 3.35 -0.96 4.21
N HIS A 179 3.34 0.23 3.62
CA HIS A 179 4.59 0.98 3.41
C HIS A 179 5.33 1.23 4.72
N GLY A 180 4.61 1.52 5.80
CA GLY A 180 5.17 1.59 7.14
C GLY A 180 5.80 0.26 7.58
N VAL A 181 5.14 -0.87 7.34
CA VAL A 181 5.71 -2.18 7.68
C VAL A 181 7.01 -2.42 6.91
N THR A 182 7.02 -2.16 5.60
CA THR A 182 8.22 -2.26 4.75
C THR A 182 9.34 -1.36 5.27
N GLN A 183 9.03 -0.13 5.69
CA GLN A 183 9.97 0.82 6.27
C GLN A 183 10.66 0.27 7.54
N TYR A 184 9.92 -0.42 8.41
CA TYR A 184 10.47 -0.99 9.65
C TYR A 184 11.13 -2.36 9.47
N THR A 185 11.13 -2.92 8.26
CA THR A 185 11.66 -4.26 7.97
C THR A 185 12.76 -4.23 6.90
N ALA A 186 12.43 -4.54 5.64
CA ALA A 186 13.37 -4.60 4.53
C ALA A 186 13.85 -3.22 4.05
N ASN A 187 13.07 -2.17 4.31
CA ASN A 187 13.33 -0.78 3.92
C ASN A 187 13.77 -0.63 2.45
N LEU A 188 12.99 -1.26 1.55
CA LEU A 188 13.25 -1.27 0.12
C LEU A 188 13.36 0.14 -0.45
N THR A 189 14.48 0.41 -1.14
CA THR A 189 14.72 1.67 -1.84
C THR A 189 13.62 1.92 -2.86
N TYR A 190 13.01 3.11 -2.81
CA TYR A 190 11.86 3.46 -3.63
C TYR A 190 12.25 3.95 -5.02
N PHE A 191 12.93 3.07 -5.77
CA PHE A 191 13.35 3.30 -7.15
C PHE A 191 13.47 1.98 -7.91
N GLY A 192 13.05 1.94 -9.17
CA GLY A 192 13.18 0.77 -10.04
C GLY A 192 12.52 -0.49 -9.45
N GLN A 193 13.19 -1.64 -9.52
CA GLN A 193 12.67 -2.92 -9.02
C GLN A 193 12.44 -2.97 -7.50
N PRO A 194 13.33 -2.49 -6.60
CA PRO A 194 13.04 -2.50 -5.17
C PRO A 194 11.84 -1.59 -4.83
N GLY A 195 11.67 -0.48 -5.56
CA GLY A 195 10.47 0.36 -5.42
C GLY A 195 9.21 -0.33 -5.92
N ALA A 196 9.27 -1.03 -7.05
CA ALA A 196 8.15 -1.84 -7.55
C ALA A 196 7.80 -3.03 -6.62
N LEU A 197 8.79 -3.60 -5.92
CA LEU A 197 8.55 -4.58 -4.85
C LEU A 197 7.89 -3.92 -3.63
N ASN A 198 8.30 -2.70 -3.26
CA ASN A 198 7.68 -1.94 -2.17
C ASN A 198 6.19 -1.70 -2.44
N GLU A 199 5.86 -1.21 -3.65
CA GLU A 199 4.48 -1.08 -4.13
C GLU A 199 3.72 -2.39 -4.15
N SER A 200 4.34 -3.45 -4.68
CA SER A 200 3.68 -4.75 -4.78
C SER A 200 3.39 -5.38 -3.42
N VAL A 201 4.31 -5.27 -2.47
CA VAL A 201 4.09 -5.73 -1.09
C VAL A 201 2.92 -4.95 -0.47
N SER A 202 2.84 -3.64 -0.67
CA SER A 202 1.70 -2.83 -0.21
C SER A 202 0.38 -3.26 -0.85
N ASP A 203 0.34 -3.51 -2.16
CA ASP A 203 -0.84 -4.06 -2.84
C ASP A 203 -1.22 -5.47 -2.32
N VAL A 204 -0.24 -6.35 -2.10
CA VAL A 204 -0.43 -7.70 -1.55
C VAL A 204 -1.10 -7.62 -0.19
N PHE A 205 -0.54 -6.89 0.76
CA PHE A 205 -1.11 -6.84 2.11
C PHE A 205 -2.40 -6.02 2.16
N GLY A 206 -2.54 -4.96 1.36
CA GLY A 206 -3.83 -4.25 1.19
C GLY A 206 -4.94 -5.20 0.72
N SER A 207 -4.66 -6.03 -0.29
CA SER A 207 -5.57 -7.07 -0.77
C SER A 207 -5.87 -8.12 0.31
N LEU A 208 -4.85 -8.59 1.06
CA LEU A 208 -5.06 -9.54 2.16
C LEU A 208 -5.93 -8.96 3.29
N ILE A 209 -5.76 -7.67 3.63
CA ILE A 209 -6.57 -6.97 4.64
C ILE A 209 -8.04 -6.92 4.20
N LYS A 210 -8.29 -6.57 2.94
CA LYS A 210 -9.62 -6.59 2.36
C LYS A 210 -10.23 -8.00 2.38
N GLN A 211 -9.49 -9.01 1.94
CA GLN A 211 -9.97 -10.39 1.95
C GLN A 211 -10.28 -10.87 3.37
N TYR A 212 -9.41 -10.59 4.34
CA TYR A 212 -9.60 -10.96 5.74
C TYR A 212 -10.82 -10.26 6.36
N SER A 213 -10.96 -8.95 6.16
CA SER A 213 -12.11 -8.18 6.67
C SER A 213 -13.45 -8.61 6.08
N LEU A 214 -13.45 -9.16 4.86
CA LEU A 214 -14.65 -9.66 4.17
C LEU A 214 -14.82 -11.19 4.29
N GLY A 215 -13.89 -11.90 4.93
CA GLY A 215 -13.91 -13.36 5.03
C GLY A 215 -13.81 -14.08 3.69
N GLN A 216 -13.05 -13.54 2.74
CA GLN A 216 -12.93 -14.05 1.37
C GLN A 216 -11.76 -15.02 1.21
N SER A 217 -11.99 -16.09 0.46
CA SER A 217 -10.90 -16.94 -0.05
C SER A 217 -10.18 -16.29 -1.23
N ALA A 218 -9.03 -16.83 -1.62
CA ALA A 218 -8.30 -16.40 -2.81
C ALA A 218 -9.14 -16.50 -4.10
N ALA A 219 -10.10 -17.43 -4.16
CA ALA A 219 -10.98 -17.61 -5.30
C ALA A 219 -12.13 -16.57 -5.37
N ASP A 220 -12.58 -16.07 -4.22
CA ASP A 220 -13.69 -15.11 -4.12
C ASP A 220 -13.23 -13.64 -4.18
N ALA A 221 -11.95 -13.40 -3.88
CA ALA A 221 -11.35 -12.08 -3.88
C ALA A 221 -11.37 -11.42 -5.27
N ASP A 222 -11.59 -10.10 -5.32
CA ASP A 222 -11.60 -9.36 -6.59
C ASP A 222 -10.21 -9.11 -7.19
N TRP A 223 -9.17 -9.09 -6.33
CA TRP A 223 -7.79 -8.79 -6.69
C TRP A 223 -7.62 -7.43 -7.36
N LEU A 224 -8.45 -6.46 -6.96
CA LEU A 224 -8.44 -5.08 -7.43
C LEU A 224 -7.98 -4.14 -6.31
N ILE A 225 -7.12 -3.19 -6.65
CA ILE A 225 -6.63 -2.17 -5.71
C ILE A 225 -7.36 -0.84 -5.94
N GLY A 226 -8.07 -0.35 -4.93
CA GLY A 226 -8.90 0.85 -5.02
C GLY A 226 -10.25 0.58 -5.70
N ALA A 227 -10.82 -0.61 -5.55
CA ALA A 227 -12.15 -0.90 -6.09
C ALA A 227 -13.21 -0.01 -5.45
N GLY A 228 -14.03 0.65 -6.28
CA GLY A 228 -15.06 1.61 -5.83
C GLY A 228 -14.55 3.03 -5.54
N LEU A 229 -13.24 3.29 -5.71
CA LEU A 229 -12.65 4.62 -5.56
C LEU A 229 -12.92 5.53 -6.78
N LEU A 230 -13.04 4.93 -7.97
CA LEU A 230 -13.26 5.69 -9.20
C LEU A 230 -14.70 6.20 -9.27
N ALA A 231 -14.86 7.49 -9.57
CA ALA A 231 -16.16 8.13 -9.68
C ALA A 231 -16.93 7.66 -10.95
N PRO A 232 -18.27 7.79 -10.99
CA PRO A 232 -19.09 7.19 -12.07
C PRO A 232 -18.76 7.62 -13.50
N ARG A 233 -18.10 8.77 -13.71
CA ARG A 233 -17.70 9.21 -15.06
C ARG A 233 -16.51 8.44 -15.62
N VAL A 234 -15.72 7.81 -14.76
CA VAL A 234 -14.48 7.12 -15.14
C VAL A 234 -14.78 5.70 -15.59
N THR A 235 -14.30 5.36 -16.77
CA THR A 235 -14.36 4.00 -17.34
C THR A 235 -13.25 3.13 -16.75
N GLY A 236 -13.48 2.61 -15.55
CA GLY A 236 -12.53 1.74 -14.85
C GLY A 236 -13.18 0.99 -13.70
N LYS A 237 -12.47 0.01 -13.17
CA LYS A 237 -12.91 -0.78 -12.01
C LYS A 237 -12.15 -0.42 -10.73
N ALA A 238 -10.88 -0.05 -10.88
CA ALA A 238 -9.94 0.15 -9.79
C ALA A 238 -8.69 0.88 -10.31
N LEU A 239 -7.73 1.20 -9.42
CA LEU A 239 -6.43 1.76 -9.81
C LEU A 239 -5.53 0.71 -10.45
N ARG A 240 -5.56 -0.53 -9.94
CA ARG A 240 -4.71 -1.64 -10.38
C ARG A 240 -5.45 -2.97 -10.30
N SER A 241 -5.00 -3.96 -11.06
CA SER A 241 -5.46 -5.35 -10.94
C SER A 241 -4.25 -6.26 -10.71
N MET A 242 -4.23 -6.96 -9.57
CA MET A 242 -3.20 -7.98 -9.31
C MET A 242 -3.44 -9.23 -10.17
N LYS A 243 -4.72 -9.53 -10.47
CA LYS A 243 -5.12 -10.66 -11.31
C LYS A 243 -4.79 -10.46 -12.78
N ALA A 244 -4.93 -9.25 -13.31
CA ALA A 244 -4.67 -8.95 -14.71
C ALA A 244 -4.12 -7.52 -14.85
N PRO A 245 -2.83 -7.29 -14.53
CA PRO A 245 -2.20 -5.98 -14.68
C PRO A 245 -2.40 -5.42 -16.10
N GLY A 246 -2.67 -4.12 -16.22
CA GLY A 246 -2.95 -3.46 -17.50
C GLY A 246 -4.42 -3.47 -17.91
N THR A 247 -5.33 -3.90 -17.04
CA THR A 247 -6.77 -4.04 -17.33
C THR A 247 -7.69 -3.32 -16.34
N ALA A 248 -7.14 -2.62 -15.34
CA ALA A 248 -7.95 -2.01 -14.29
C ALA A 248 -8.82 -0.84 -14.79
N TYR A 249 -8.34 -0.10 -15.79
CA TYR A 249 -9.04 1.01 -16.43
C TYR A 249 -8.56 1.23 -17.88
N ASP A 250 -9.47 1.73 -18.72
CA ASP A 250 -9.21 2.23 -20.06
C ASP A 250 -10.19 3.38 -20.32
N ASP A 251 -9.72 4.58 -20.04
CA ASP A 251 -10.53 5.78 -19.84
C ASP A 251 -9.93 6.99 -20.56
N ASP A 252 -10.79 7.89 -21.04
CA ASP A 252 -10.33 9.09 -21.75
C ASP A 252 -9.63 10.08 -20.81
N VAL A 253 -10.08 10.18 -19.55
CA VAL A 253 -9.46 11.02 -18.50
C VAL A 253 -8.19 10.36 -17.95
N LEU A 254 -8.27 9.13 -17.44
CA LEU A 254 -7.13 8.47 -16.78
C LEU A 254 -6.12 7.84 -17.73
N GLY A 255 -6.54 7.54 -18.96
CA GLY A 255 -5.74 6.76 -19.91
C GLY A 255 -5.97 5.28 -19.72
N LYS A 256 -5.02 4.49 -20.18
CA LYS A 256 -5.05 3.05 -20.03
C LYS A 256 -4.07 2.64 -18.94
N ASP A 257 -4.47 1.68 -18.12
CA ASP A 257 -3.62 1.02 -17.15
C ASP A 257 -2.30 0.53 -17.83
N PRO A 258 -1.13 1.07 -17.44
CA PRO A 258 0.13 0.81 -18.11
C PRO A 258 0.87 -0.42 -17.56
N GLN A 259 0.35 -1.11 -16.53
CA GLN A 259 1.10 -2.14 -15.83
C GLN A 259 1.34 -3.38 -16.72
N PRO A 260 2.59 -3.86 -16.86
CA PRO A 260 2.86 -5.17 -17.44
C PRO A 260 2.53 -6.30 -16.45
N ALA A 261 2.15 -7.45 -17.00
CA ALA A 261 1.89 -8.67 -16.22
C ALA A 261 3.12 -9.60 -16.12
N ASP A 262 4.16 -9.35 -16.91
CA ASP A 262 5.36 -10.20 -17.02
C ASP A 262 6.63 -9.38 -17.35
N MET A 263 7.79 -10.03 -17.22
CA MET A 263 9.10 -9.44 -17.46
C MET A 263 9.41 -9.14 -18.94
N ASP A 264 8.76 -9.78 -19.90
CA ASP A 264 8.95 -9.49 -21.33
C ASP A 264 8.43 -8.10 -21.68
N HIS A 265 7.42 -7.63 -20.93
CA HIS A 265 6.83 -6.30 -21.06
C HIS A 265 7.33 -5.31 -20.01
N PHE A 266 8.41 -5.63 -19.27
CA PHE A 266 8.97 -4.73 -18.26
C PHE A 266 9.26 -3.33 -18.83
N VAL A 267 8.72 -2.29 -18.18
CA VAL A 267 8.83 -0.91 -18.65
C VAL A 267 10.10 -0.27 -18.11
N ARG A 268 11.03 0.06 -19.01
CA ARG A 268 12.23 0.85 -18.68
C ARG A 268 11.91 2.34 -18.79
N THR A 269 11.83 3.03 -17.66
CA THR A 269 11.53 4.47 -17.60
C THR A 269 12.33 5.17 -16.50
N SER A 270 12.44 6.50 -16.56
CA SER A 270 12.92 7.35 -15.47
C SER A 270 11.78 8.08 -14.73
N SER A 271 10.58 8.09 -15.31
CA SER A 271 9.37 8.57 -14.64
C SER A 271 8.99 7.63 -13.51
N ASP A 272 8.13 8.10 -12.59
CA ASP A 272 7.57 7.25 -11.54
C ASP A 272 8.65 6.51 -10.73
N ASN A 273 9.73 7.23 -10.38
CA ASN A 273 10.90 6.66 -9.70
C ASN A 273 11.47 5.40 -10.39
N GLY A 274 11.48 5.35 -11.72
CA GLY A 274 11.89 4.14 -12.43
C GLY A 274 10.77 3.12 -12.64
N GLY A 275 9.51 3.58 -12.62
CA GLY A 275 8.32 2.76 -12.88
C GLY A 275 7.91 1.89 -11.70
N VAL A 276 7.92 2.43 -10.47
CA VAL A 276 7.58 1.67 -9.26
C VAL A 276 6.11 1.23 -9.25
N HIS A 277 5.18 2.12 -9.59
CA HIS A 277 3.76 1.79 -9.71
C HIS A 277 3.45 1.05 -11.01
N ILE A 278 4.26 1.26 -12.05
CA ILE A 278 4.08 0.60 -13.34
C ILE A 278 4.47 -0.88 -13.23
N ASN A 279 5.71 -1.16 -12.84
CA ASN A 279 6.27 -2.51 -12.86
C ASN A 279 5.86 -3.38 -11.66
N SER A 280 5.14 -2.83 -10.66
CA SER A 280 4.59 -3.62 -9.54
C SER A 280 3.54 -4.64 -9.97
N GLY A 281 2.96 -4.49 -11.17
CA GLY A 281 2.06 -5.48 -11.78
C GLY A 281 2.67 -6.87 -11.89
N ILE A 282 3.97 -6.98 -12.16
CA ILE A 282 4.69 -8.26 -12.33
C ILE A 282 4.72 -9.07 -11.02
N PRO A 283 5.26 -8.57 -9.90
CA PRO A 283 5.20 -9.27 -8.61
C PRO A 283 3.79 -9.37 -8.04
N ASN A 284 2.87 -8.44 -8.34
CA ASN A 284 1.45 -8.58 -7.98
C ASN A 284 0.82 -9.80 -8.65
N HIS A 285 1.08 -10.00 -9.94
CA HIS A 285 0.56 -11.12 -10.69
C HIS A 285 1.16 -12.44 -10.22
N ALA A 286 2.46 -12.47 -9.88
CA ALA A 286 3.08 -13.63 -9.25
C ALA A 286 2.39 -14.00 -7.92
N PHE A 287 2.10 -13.03 -7.05
CA PHE A 287 1.39 -13.30 -5.80
C PHE A 287 -0.03 -13.84 -6.04
N TYR A 288 -0.78 -13.23 -6.97
CA TYR A 288 -2.11 -13.71 -7.36
C TYR A 288 -2.07 -15.17 -7.83
N LEU A 289 -1.14 -15.51 -8.74
CA LEU A 289 -0.98 -16.86 -9.28
C LEU A 289 -0.67 -17.87 -8.16
N LEU A 290 0.21 -17.51 -7.22
CA LEU A 290 0.51 -18.33 -6.06
C LEU A 290 -0.72 -18.53 -5.17
N ALA A 291 -1.40 -17.45 -4.79
CA ALA A 291 -2.55 -17.50 -3.89
C ALA A 291 -3.69 -18.35 -4.46
N VAL A 292 -3.99 -18.19 -5.75
CA VAL A 292 -5.01 -18.99 -6.43
C VAL A 292 -4.59 -20.46 -6.56
N ALA A 293 -3.32 -20.74 -6.86
CA ALA A 293 -2.83 -22.11 -6.94
C ALA A 293 -2.92 -22.86 -5.61
N LEU A 294 -2.65 -22.18 -4.49
CA LEU A 294 -2.72 -22.76 -3.15
C LEU A 294 -4.13 -22.83 -2.57
N GLY A 295 -5.07 -22.05 -3.10
CA GLY A 295 -6.45 -21.99 -2.66
C GLY A 295 -6.62 -21.55 -1.20
N GLY A 296 -7.85 -21.66 -0.68
CA GLY A 296 -8.17 -21.25 0.69
C GLY A 296 -7.98 -19.75 0.92
N ASN A 297 -7.65 -19.37 2.15
CA ASN A 297 -7.40 -17.98 2.51
C ASN A 297 -5.96 -17.59 2.17
N ALA A 298 -5.76 -16.58 1.32
CA ALA A 298 -4.44 -16.25 0.80
C ALA A 298 -3.41 -15.89 1.90
N TRP A 299 -3.85 -15.35 3.05
CA TRP A 299 -2.97 -14.98 4.17
C TRP A 299 -2.41 -16.17 4.96
N GLU A 300 -2.96 -17.39 4.79
CA GLU A 300 -2.54 -18.58 5.56
C GLU A 300 -1.28 -19.23 5.00
N ARG A 301 -1.04 -19.11 3.69
CA ARG A 301 0.10 -19.75 3.00
C ARG A 301 0.87 -18.76 2.14
N ALA A 302 0.28 -18.23 1.08
CA ALA A 302 0.94 -17.28 0.18
C ALA A 302 1.41 -16.02 0.92
N GLY A 303 0.53 -15.43 1.73
CA GLY A 303 0.85 -14.27 2.56
C GLY A 303 1.97 -14.53 3.57
N GLN A 304 2.04 -15.74 4.14
CA GLN A 304 3.12 -16.13 5.06
C GLN A 304 4.48 -16.15 4.37
N ILE A 305 4.54 -16.65 3.13
CA ILE A 305 5.77 -16.69 2.34
C ILE A 305 6.27 -15.27 2.07
N TRP A 306 5.38 -14.37 1.64
CA TRP A 306 5.73 -12.96 1.39
C TRP A 306 6.15 -12.25 2.67
N TYR A 307 5.43 -12.49 3.77
CA TYR A 307 5.73 -11.89 5.07
C TYR A 307 7.11 -12.35 5.60
N ASP A 308 7.39 -13.65 5.55
CA ASP A 308 8.68 -14.22 6.00
C ASP A 308 9.87 -13.59 5.25
N VAL A 309 9.73 -13.32 3.95
CA VAL A 309 10.77 -12.63 3.16
C VAL A 309 10.90 -11.16 3.56
N LEU A 310 9.77 -10.45 3.68
CA LEU A 310 9.75 -9.04 4.04
C LEU A 310 10.38 -8.79 5.42
N THR A 311 10.14 -9.68 6.38
CA THR A 311 10.56 -9.47 7.78
C THR A 311 11.78 -10.30 8.20
N GLY A 312 12.22 -11.25 7.37
CA GLY A 312 13.29 -12.20 7.70
C GLY A 312 14.70 -11.60 7.75
N GLY A 313 14.88 -10.36 7.27
CA GLY A 313 16.16 -9.64 7.32
C GLY A 313 17.18 -10.02 6.26
N GLU A 314 16.86 -10.95 5.36
CA GLU A 314 17.72 -11.33 4.22
C GLU A 314 17.49 -10.50 2.96
N LEU A 315 16.31 -9.87 2.83
CA LEU A 315 15.99 -9.04 1.67
C LEU A 315 16.78 -7.72 1.74
N ALA A 316 17.64 -7.50 0.75
CA ALA A 316 18.42 -6.27 0.63
C ALA A 316 17.54 -5.07 0.25
N GLN A 317 17.94 -3.86 0.64
CA GLN A 317 17.21 -2.63 0.32
C GLN A 317 17.12 -2.37 -1.19
N ASP A 318 18.14 -2.77 -1.96
CA ASP A 318 18.24 -2.62 -3.41
C ASP A 318 17.83 -3.90 -4.17
N ALA A 319 17.10 -4.81 -3.52
CA ALA A 319 16.74 -6.12 -4.08
C ALA A 319 16.02 -6.03 -5.44
N SER A 320 16.43 -6.91 -6.35
CA SER A 320 15.74 -7.15 -7.61
C SER A 320 14.54 -8.08 -7.43
N PHE A 321 13.70 -8.19 -8.48
CA PHE A 321 12.62 -9.18 -8.51
C PHE A 321 13.16 -10.61 -8.36
N ALA A 322 14.32 -10.92 -8.95
CA ALA A 322 14.94 -12.23 -8.84
C ALA A 322 15.41 -12.52 -7.39
N ASP A 323 15.96 -11.54 -6.70
CA ASP A 323 16.38 -11.70 -5.29
C ASP A 323 15.17 -12.00 -4.39
N PHE A 324 14.08 -11.25 -4.57
CA PHE A 324 12.84 -11.49 -3.84
C PHE A 324 12.25 -12.87 -4.18
N ALA A 325 12.20 -13.24 -5.45
CA ALA A 325 11.70 -14.53 -5.90
C ALA A 325 12.47 -15.71 -5.28
N LYS A 326 13.81 -15.67 -5.29
CA LYS A 326 14.66 -16.67 -4.62
C LYS A 326 14.37 -16.79 -3.13
N LEU A 327 14.20 -15.64 -2.46
CA LEU A 327 13.89 -15.64 -1.03
C LEU A 327 12.50 -16.20 -0.75
N THR A 328 11.50 -15.97 -1.61
CA THR A 328 10.16 -16.59 -1.44
C THR A 328 10.21 -18.12 -1.61
N VAL A 329 11.02 -18.63 -2.54
CA VAL A 329 11.26 -20.09 -2.67
C VAL A 329 11.93 -20.64 -1.41
N LYS A 330 12.93 -19.94 -0.88
CA LYS A 330 13.61 -20.31 0.37
C LYS A 330 12.63 -20.30 1.55
N ALA A 331 11.79 -19.28 1.67
CA ALA A 331 10.78 -19.16 2.72
C ALA A 331 9.74 -20.29 2.63
N ALA A 332 9.22 -20.57 1.42
CA ALA A 332 8.32 -21.68 1.16
C ALA A 332 8.93 -23.03 1.59
N ARG A 333 10.17 -23.32 1.18
CA ARG A 333 10.89 -24.54 1.61
C ARG A 333 11.09 -24.61 3.11
N THR A 334 11.40 -23.47 3.74
CA THR A 334 11.67 -23.43 5.19
C THR A 334 10.42 -23.78 5.98
N ARG A 335 9.29 -23.15 5.62
CA ARG A 335 8.01 -23.28 6.31
C ARG A 335 7.26 -24.56 5.97
N PHE A 336 7.21 -24.93 4.69
CA PHE A 336 6.37 -26.01 4.17
C PHE A 336 7.14 -27.22 3.63
N LYS A 337 8.48 -27.21 3.73
CA LYS A 337 9.36 -28.29 3.22
C LYS A 337 9.15 -28.50 1.72
N ASP A 338 8.99 -29.75 1.30
CA ASP A 338 8.73 -30.13 -0.09
C ASP A 338 7.21 -30.20 -0.40
N GLY A 339 6.41 -29.37 0.28
CA GLY A 339 4.98 -29.21 0.02
C GLY A 339 4.67 -28.51 -1.31
N GLU A 340 3.39 -28.50 -1.69
CA GLU A 340 2.93 -27.88 -2.95
C GLU A 340 3.21 -26.37 -3.01
N GLU A 341 3.42 -25.70 -1.88
CA GLU A 341 3.84 -24.30 -1.78
C GLU A 341 5.14 -24.04 -2.53
N LEU A 342 6.11 -24.95 -2.40
CA LEU A 342 7.43 -24.80 -3.02
C LEU A 342 7.32 -24.82 -4.54
N GLU A 343 6.60 -25.79 -5.10
CA GLU A 343 6.40 -25.85 -6.54
C GLU A 343 5.53 -24.70 -7.04
N SER A 344 4.50 -24.31 -6.28
CA SER A 344 3.57 -23.26 -6.69
C SER A 344 4.24 -21.88 -6.74
N VAL A 345 5.10 -21.55 -5.78
CA VAL A 345 5.83 -20.27 -5.79
C VAL A 345 6.83 -20.21 -6.94
N GLN A 346 7.51 -21.33 -7.25
CA GLN A 346 8.39 -21.42 -8.41
C GLN A 346 7.62 -21.23 -9.73
N LYS A 347 6.48 -21.91 -9.88
CA LYS A 347 5.61 -21.80 -11.05
C LYS A 347 5.04 -20.39 -11.21
N ALA A 348 4.67 -19.72 -10.11
CA ALA A 348 4.13 -18.37 -10.14
C ALA A 348 5.16 -17.34 -10.65
N TRP A 349 6.39 -17.36 -10.12
CA TRP A 349 7.46 -16.48 -10.60
C TRP A 349 7.88 -16.79 -12.03
N SER A 350 7.95 -18.08 -12.40
CA SER A 350 8.27 -18.47 -13.77
C SER A 350 7.22 -17.99 -14.77
N GLN A 351 5.93 -17.96 -14.43
CA GLN A 351 4.87 -17.49 -15.31
C GLN A 351 4.97 -15.99 -15.61
N VAL A 352 5.54 -15.20 -14.70
CA VAL A 352 5.79 -13.77 -14.92
C VAL A 352 7.22 -13.48 -15.42
N GLY A 353 7.99 -14.53 -15.75
CA GLY A 353 9.33 -14.41 -16.32
C GLY A 353 10.43 -14.00 -15.33
N VAL A 354 10.25 -14.24 -14.02
CA VAL A 354 11.25 -13.94 -12.99
C VAL A 354 11.98 -15.23 -12.55
N PRO A 355 13.31 -15.29 -12.61
CA PRO A 355 14.07 -16.48 -12.23
C PRO A 355 14.09 -16.70 -10.71
N THR A 356 14.09 -17.96 -10.29
CA THR A 356 14.04 -18.38 -8.89
C THR A 356 15.28 -19.12 -8.39
N GLU A 357 16.32 -19.22 -9.23
CA GLU A 357 17.61 -19.87 -8.92
C GLU A 357 18.72 -18.84 -8.75
#